data_AF-A0A6P1CKN0-F1
#
_entry.id   AF-A0A6P1CKN0-F1
#
_cell.length_a   1.000
_cell.length_b   1.000
_cell.length_c   1.000
_cell.angle_alpha   90.00
_cell.angle_beta   90.00
_cell.angle_gamma   90.00
#
_symmetry.space_group_name_H-M   'P 1'
#
loop_
_entity.id
_entity.type
_entity.pdbx_description
1 polymer ?
#
loop_
_entity_poly.entity_id
_entity_poly.type
_entity_poly.pdbx_seq_one_letter_code
_entity_poly.pdbx_strand_id
1 'polypeptide(L)' 'MNIDDSGSARTGWFKSSYSGDSQTCVEVSFTPDSTLVRDSKHPDRSTQPILAFTPSAWTSFVAYLESTRH' A
#
# COMPACT_ATOMS: atom_id res chain seq x y z
N MET A 1 -1.59 -4.60 -14.94
CA MET A 1 -2.00 -3.30 -14.37
C MET A 1 -3.24 -2.89 -15.12
N ASN A 2 -4.43 -3.19 -14.59
CA ASN A 2 -5.65 -2.64 -15.17
C ASN A 2 -5.93 -1.37 -14.37
N ILE A 3 -5.52 -0.25 -14.95
CA ILE A 3 -5.84 1.08 -14.50
C ILE A 3 -7.12 1.43 -15.24
N ASP A 4 -8.22 1.44 -14.51
CA ASP A 4 -9.45 2.11 -14.91
C ASP A 4 -9.10 3.60 -15.08
N ASP A 5 -8.94 3.97 -16.35
CA ASP A 5 -8.63 5.30 -16.86
C ASP A 5 -9.80 6.24 -16.57
N SER A 6 -9.67 7.10 -15.56
CA SER A 6 -10.47 8.34 -15.39
C SER A 6 -9.87 9.23 -14.30
N GLY A 7 -8.71 9.84 -14.57
CA GLY A 7 -8.30 11.18 -14.09
C GLY A 7 -8.46 11.60 -12.62
N SER A 8 -8.73 10.69 -11.69
CA SER A 8 -8.97 10.98 -10.28
C SER A 8 -7.76 10.47 -9.52
N ALA A 9 -7.10 11.34 -8.74
CA ALA A 9 -6.06 10.92 -7.80
C ALA A 9 -6.54 9.64 -7.08
N ARG A 10 -5.72 8.59 -7.01
CA ARG A 10 -6.14 7.30 -6.43
C ARG A 10 -6.56 7.49 -4.97
N THR A 11 -7.85 7.74 -4.75
CA THR A 11 -8.43 7.92 -3.41
C THR A 11 -8.86 6.55 -2.89
N GLY A 12 -8.34 6.15 -1.73
CA GLY A 12 -8.71 4.89 -1.07
C GLY A 12 -7.59 3.85 -1.04
N TRP A 13 -7.95 2.60 -0.70
CA TRP A 13 -7.04 1.48 -0.60
C TRP A 13 -6.84 0.82 -1.97
N PHE A 14 -5.59 0.59 -2.38
CA PHE A 14 -5.27 -0.14 -3.60
C PHE A 14 -4.35 -1.32 -3.31
N LYS A 15 -4.53 -2.40 -4.08
CA LYS A 15 -3.75 -3.65 -3.97
C LYS A 15 -2.48 -3.58 -4.82
N SER A 16 -1.41 -4.22 -4.37
CA SER A 16 -0.18 -4.33 -5.16
C SER A 16 -0.36 -5.20 -6.41
N SER A 17 0.26 -4.80 -7.53
CA SER A 17 0.20 -5.54 -8.80
C SER A 17 1.04 -6.83 -8.85
N TYR A 18 1.84 -7.10 -7.82
CA TYR A 18 2.63 -8.34 -7.66
C TYR A 18 1.83 -9.49 -7.01
N SER A 19 0.50 -9.35 -6.93
CA SER A 19 -0.38 -10.36 -6.34
C SER A 19 -0.81 -11.36 -7.42
N GLY A 20 -0.28 -12.58 -7.38
CA GLY A 20 -0.84 -13.71 -8.15
C GLY A 20 -2.15 -14.22 -7.52
N ASP A 21 -2.90 -15.05 -8.25
CA ASP A 21 -4.29 -15.48 -7.95
C ASP A 21 -4.55 -16.12 -6.57
N SER A 22 -3.51 -16.39 -5.77
CA SER A 22 -3.63 -16.95 -4.42
C SER A 22 -2.93 -16.14 -3.32
N GLN A 23 -2.35 -14.96 -3.62
CA GLN A 23 -1.45 -14.26 -2.70
C GLN A 23 -1.63 -12.73 -2.77
N THR A 24 -2.60 -12.19 -2.05
CA THR A 24 -2.65 -10.74 -1.77
C THR A 24 -1.84 -10.44 -0.51
N CYS A 25 -0.81 -9.59 -0.56
CA CYS A 25 0.10 -9.42 0.59
C CYS A 25 0.13 -8.02 1.22
N VAL A 26 -0.36 -6.97 0.56
CA VAL A 26 -0.54 -5.65 1.19
C VAL A 26 -1.54 -4.79 0.41
N GLU A 27 -2.29 -3.95 1.13
CA GLU A 27 -3.05 -2.82 0.62
C GLU A 27 -2.43 -1.52 1.13
N VAL A 28 -2.38 -0.51 0.26
CA VAL A 28 -1.82 0.81 0.60
C VAL A 28 -2.86 1.89 0.33
N SER A 29 -2.89 2.92 1.17
CA SER A 29 -3.66 4.14 0.94
C SER A 29 -2.79 5.37 1.16
N PHE A 30 -2.84 6.31 0.21
CA PHE A 30 -2.13 7.58 0.32
C PHE A 30 -3.10 8.68 0.71
N THR A 31 -2.74 9.43 1.75
CA THR A 31 -3.42 10.63 2.22
C THR A 31 -2.43 11.79 2.23
N PRO A 32 -2.88 13.06 2.32
CA PRO A 32 -1.97 14.20 2.38
C PRO A 32 -0.93 14.09 3.51
N ASP A 33 -1.32 13.54 4.65
CA ASP A 33 -0.51 13.53 5.86
C ASP A 33 0.10 12.16 6.18
N SER A 34 -0.29 11.10 5.48
CA SER A 34 0.12 9.74 5.82
C SER A 34 0.03 8.74 4.67
N THR A 35 0.91 7.74 4.71
CA THR A 35 0.78 6.49 3.96
C THR A 35 0.32 5.40 4.91
N LEU A 36 -0.82 4.77 4.60
CA LEU A 36 -1.38 3.68 5.39
C LEU A 36 -1.12 2.35 4.68
N VAL A 37 -0.71 1.32 5.43
CA VAL A 37 -0.45 -0.03 4.92
C VAL A 37 -1.16 -1.06 5.79
N ARG A 38 -1.81 -2.04 5.18
CA ARG A 38 -2.44 -3.17 5.88
C ARG A 38 -2.31 -4.47 5.11
N ASP A 39 -2.35 -5.59 5.83
CA ASP A 39 -2.34 -6.92 5.21
C ASP A 39 -3.73 -7.29 4.67
N SER A 40 -3.88 -7.46 3.37
CA SER A 40 -5.18 -7.75 2.75
C SER A 40 -5.84 -9.06 3.20
N LYS A 41 -5.10 -9.98 3.83
CA LYS A 41 -5.60 -11.29 4.27
C LYS A 41 -6.13 -11.28 5.71
N HIS A 42 -5.99 -10.18 6.43
CA HIS A 42 -6.54 -10.09 7.79
C HIS A 42 -8.05 -10.41 7.78
N PRO A 43 -8.50 -11.40 8.58
CA PRO A 43 -9.83 -11.98 8.45
C PRO A 43 -10.96 -11.01 8.80
N ASP A 44 -10.68 -10.05 9.66
CA ASP A 44 -11.62 -9.05 10.11
C ASP A 44 -11.08 -7.64 9.84
N ARG A 45 -11.85 -6.85 9.09
CA ARG A 45 -11.49 -5.48 8.70
C ARG A 45 -11.65 -4.48 9.84
N SER A 46 -12.47 -4.77 10.84
CA SER A 46 -12.70 -3.88 11.99
C SER A 46 -11.56 -3.94 13.01
N THR A 47 -10.88 -5.09 13.09
CA THR A 47 -9.74 -5.33 13.99
C THR A 47 -8.39 -5.36 13.27
N GLN A 48 -8.39 -5.08 11.97
CA GLN A 48 -7.20 -5.11 11.12
C GLN A 48 -6.18 -4.04 11.54
N PRO A 49 -4.94 -4.42 11.87
CA PRO A 49 -3.88 -3.46 12.14
C PRO A 49 -3.56 -2.62 10.89
N ILE A 50 -3.36 -1.32 11.10
CA ILE A 50 -2.93 -0.38 10.07
C ILE A 50 -1.60 0.23 10.50
N LEU A 51 -0.57 0.07 9.66
CA LEU A 51 0.68 0.80 9.81
C LEU A 51 0.53 2.17 9.15
N ALA A 52 0.81 3.23 9.89
CA ALA A 52 0.75 4.60 9.40
C ALA A 52 2.15 5.22 9.39
N PHE A 53 2.55 5.74 8.24
CA PHE A 53 3.83 6.40 8.03
C PHE A 53 3.60 7.86 7.65
N THR A 54 4.44 8.77 8.14
CA THR A 54 4.51 10.10 7.53
C THR A 54 5.03 9.98 6.09
N PRO A 55 4.74 10.96 5.21
CA PRO A 55 5.22 10.91 3.82
C PRO A 55 6.74 10.76 3.72
N SER A 56 7.49 11.46 4.57
CA SER A 56 8.96 11.39 4.59
C SER A 56 9.49 10.03 5.08
N ALA A 57 8.85 9.43 6.08
CA ALA A 57 9.21 8.09 6.56
C ALA A 57 8.94 7.03 5.48
N TRP A 58 7.83 7.14 4.77
CA TRP A 58 7.51 6.26 3.66
C TRP A 58 8.53 6.35 2.52
N THR A 59 8.89 7.57 2.10
CA THR A 59 9.92 7.78 1.07
C THR A 59 11.27 7.18 1.49
N SER A 60 11.68 7.40 2.75
CA SER A 60 12.94 6.88 3.28
C SER A 60 12.95 5.34 3.32
N PHE A 61 11.84 4.74 3.74
CA PHE A 61 11.65 3.29 3.75
C PHE A 61 11.78 2.68 2.35
N VAL A 62 11.10 3.23 1.36
CA VAL A 62 11.18 2.73 -0.04
C VAL A 62 12.59 2.91 -0.59
N ALA A 63 13.23 4.05 -0.37
CA ALA A 63 14.60 4.30 -0.83
C ALA A 63 15.60 3.30 -0.23
N TYR A 64 15.44 2.98 1.06
CA TYR A 64 16.25 1.94 1.71
C TYR A 64 16.05 0.57 1.06
N LEU A 65 14.81 0.16 0.81
CA LEU A 65 14.52 -1.12 0.16
C LEU A 65 15.09 -1.23 -1.25
N GLU A 66 15.00 -0.18 -2.05
CA GLU A 66 15.58 -0.16 -3.40
C GLU A 66 17.11 -0.23 -3.36
N SER A 67 17.75 0.44 -2.38
CA SER A 67 19.21 0.33 -2.20
C SER A 67 19.68 -1.04 -1.70
N THR A 68 18.77 -1.82 -1.12
CA THR A 68 19.05 -3.16 -0.55
C THR A 68 18.74 -4.29 -1.55
N ARG A 69 18.29 -3.96 -2.77
CA ARG A 69 18.14 -4.96 -3.83
C ARG A 69 19.51 -5.44 -4.31
N HIS A 70 19.91 -6.62 -3.84
CA HIS A 70 21.01 -7.42 -4.40
C HIS A 70 20.58 -8.14 -5.68
#